data_AF-A0A6G2V3K5-F1
#
_entry.id   AF-A0A6G2V3K5-F1
#
_cell.length_a   1.000
_cell.length_b   1.000
_cell.length_c   1.000
_cell.angle_alpha   90.00
_cell.angle_beta   90.00
_cell.angle_gamma   90.00
#
_symmetry.space_group_name_H-M   'P 1'
#
loop_
_entity.id
_entity.type
_entity.pdbx_description
1 polymer ?
#
loop_
_entity_poly.entity_id
_entity_poly.type
_entity_poly.pdbx_seq_one_letter_code
_entity_poly.pdbx_strand_id
1 'polypeptide(L)'
;MIFVPAFETLAGRRGTWDANAQLRAGVQVEAGRVADSYPQEAVSQRILRSETVLVLALSLGASGVSALISFVGSLTKPGGLKDQAATLNSSAAPGRPWLDLAWQLFGITTALVPVALVAHLLIREGTGLRALGFDRTRQGQDVARGAVVAAGIGSAGLAFYLVARAAGFNLTVVPESLPDVWWKFPVLILSALQNAVLEEVIVVGYLLRRLGQLGWTPMAALVASSVLRGSYHLYQGIGGFIGNMVMGVVFVLLYRRWQRVGPLVAAHALLDIGAFVGYALLAGKVGWLPTP
;
A
#
# COMPACT_ATOMS: atom_id res chain seq x y z
N MET A 1 6.16 9.25 0.06
CA MET A 1 6.77 9.99 1.20
C MET A 1 6.03 9.55 2.45
N ILE A 2 6.59 8.63 3.24
CA ILE A 2 5.99 8.20 4.51
C ILE A 2 6.61 9.04 5.61
N PHE A 3 5.75 9.69 6.39
CA PHE A 3 6.10 10.55 7.50
C PHE A 3 6.58 9.68 8.66
N VAL A 4 7.84 9.84 9.08
CA VAL A 4 8.35 9.22 10.32
C VAL A 4 8.67 10.36 11.29
N PRO A 5 7.94 10.51 12.41
CA PRO A 5 8.32 11.45 13.45
C PRO A 5 9.53 10.91 14.22
N ALA A 6 10.51 11.77 14.44
CA ALA A 6 11.66 11.49 15.28
C ALA A 6 11.20 11.41 16.76
N PHE A 7 11.56 10.33 17.46
CA PHE A 7 11.39 10.24 18.91
C PHE A 7 12.68 10.67 19.59
N GLU A 8 12.62 11.77 20.36
CA GLU A 8 13.64 12.12 21.35
C GLU A 8 13.47 11.26 22.60
N THR A 9 14.59 10.69 23.04
CA THR A 9 14.71 9.80 24.20
C THR A 9 14.65 10.61 25.49
N LEU A 10 13.73 10.24 26.41
CA LEU A 10 13.87 10.57 27.82
C LEU A 10 13.80 9.29 28.66
N ALA A 11 14.94 8.98 29.26
CA ALA A 11 15.11 7.92 30.23
C ALA A 11 14.56 8.33 31.59
N GLY A 12 14.07 7.34 32.35
CA GLY A 12 14.13 7.34 33.81
C GLY A 12 12.80 7.23 34.54
N ARG A 13 12.50 6.01 35.01
CA ARG A 13 12.36 5.67 36.45
C ARG A 13 12.03 4.18 36.57
N ARG A 14 12.95 3.43 37.18
CA ARG A 14 12.73 2.05 37.63
C ARG A 14 12.03 2.11 38.98
N GLY A 15 10.78 1.64 39.03
CA GLY A 15 10.10 1.31 40.28
C GLY A 15 10.28 -0.19 40.55
N THR A 16 10.99 -0.52 41.60
CA THR A 16 11.12 -1.87 42.15
C THR A 16 9.85 -2.22 42.92
N TRP A 17 9.15 -3.28 42.52
CA TRP A 17 8.08 -3.86 43.31
C TRP A 17 8.58 -5.17 43.92
N ASP A 18 8.84 -5.13 45.23
CA ASP A 18 8.99 -6.31 46.07
C ASP A 18 7.63 -6.99 46.21
N ALA A 19 7.54 -8.26 45.81
CA ALA A 19 6.39 -9.11 46.08
C ALA A 19 6.88 -10.44 46.65
N ASN A 20 7.03 -10.50 47.97
CA ASN A 20 7.13 -11.75 48.70
C ASN A 20 6.34 -11.63 50.01
N ALA A 21 5.08 -12.06 49.96
CA ALA A 21 4.28 -12.40 51.13
C ALA A 21 3.30 -13.52 50.74
N GLN A 22 3.73 -14.76 51.01
CA GLN A 22 3.05 -15.81 51.79
C GLN A 22 1.51 -15.74 51.92
N LEU A 23 0.72 -16.80 52.03
CA LEU A 23 0.82 -18.27 51.98
C LEU A 23 -0.65 -18.75 52.08
N ARG A 24 -1.00 -19.82 51.34
CA ARG A 24 -1.96 -20.89 51.66
C ARG A 24 -3.30 -20.55 52.35
N ALA A 25 -4.40 -20.84 51.64
CA ALA A 25 -5.52 -21.61 52.20
C ALA A 25 -6.31 -22.25 51.05
N GLY A 26 -6.50 -23.56 51.12
CA GLY A 26 -7.19 -24.34 50.11
C GLY A 26 -8.68 -24.06 50.04
N VAL A 27 -9.21 -24.08 48.82
CA VAL A 27 -10.59 -24.47 48.55
C VAL A 27 -10.53 -25.40 47.33
N GLN A 28 -10.78 -26.69 47.57
CA GLN A 28 -11.21 -27.59 46.52
C GLN A 28 -12.58 -27.08 46.05
N VAL A 29 -12.64 -26.51 44.84
CA VAL A 29 -13.90 -26.33 44.14
C VAL A 29 -13.90 -27.30 42.97
N GLU A 30 -14.85 -28.23 43.05
CA GLU A 30 -15.40 -29.06 41.99
C GLU A 30 -14.91 -28.75 40.57
N ALA A 31 -14.23 -29.74 39.98
CA ALA A 31 -14.00 -29.83 38.55
C ALA A 31 -15.31 -30.15 37.80
N GLY A 32 -16.30 -29.27 37.94
CA GLY A 32 -17.41 -29.18 37.00
C GLY A 32 -16.87 -28.55 35.73
N ARG A 33 -16.58 -29.37 34.71
CA ARG A 33 -16.41 -28.89 33.33
C ARG A 33 -17.73 -28.29 32.86
N VAL A 34 -18.01 -27.06 33.27
CA VAL A 34 -18.69 -26.12 32.39
C VAL A 34 -17.64 -25.84 31.34
N ALA A 35 -17.72 -26.56 30.22
CA ALA A 35 -17.15 -26.05 29.00
C ALA A 35 -17.94 -24.78 28.72
N ASP A 36 -17.47 -23.66 29.28
CA ASP A 36 -17.81 -22.34 28.81
C ASP A 36 -17.35 -22.32 27.35
N SER A 37 -18.25 -22.76 26.47
CA SER A 37 -18.26 -22.33 25.10
C SER A 37 -18.53 -20.84 25.16
N TYR A 38 -17.47 -20.06 25.46
CA TYR A 38 -17.49 -18.64 25.21
C TYR A 38 -18.01 -18.50 23.78
N PRO A 39 -19.18 -17.89 23.56
CA PRO A 39 -19.54 -17.49 22.23
C PRO A 39 -18.34 -16.71 21.73
N GLN A 40 -17.76 -17.13 20.62
CA GLN A 40 -16.70 -16.38 19.98
C GLN A 40 -17.34 -15.03 19.62
N GLU A 41 -17.27 -14.05 20.54
CA GLU A 41 -18.02 -12.81 20.45
C GLU A 41 -17.68 -12.20 19.11
N ALA A 42 -18.67 -12.15 18.23
CA ALA A 42 -18.50 -11.55 16.92
C ALA A 42 -17.91 -10.16 17.13
N VAL A 43 -16.72 -9.91 16.58
CA VAL A 43 -15.99 -8.65 16.77
C VAL A 43 -16.94 -7.49 16.54
N SER A 44 -17.14 -6.66 17.56
CA SER A 44 -18.15 -5.61 17.51
C SER A 44 -17.90 -4.67 16.31
N GLN A 45 -18.97 -4.16 15.70
CA GLN A 45 -18.84 -3.20 14.59
C GLN A 45 -17.99 -1.97 14.96
N ARG A 46 -17.98 -1.57 16.24
CA ARG A 46 -17.14 -0.48 16.75
C ARG A 46 -15.66 -0.81 16.63
N ILE A 47 -15.26 -2.03 16.98
CA ILE A 47 -13.88 -2.49 16.86
C ILE A 47 -13.46 -2.53 15.39
N LEU A 48 -14.29 -3.13 14.52
CA LEU A 48 -13.99 -3.20 13.08
C LEU A 48 -13.81 -1.81 12.44
N ARG A 49 -14.66 -0.84 12.82
CA ARG A 49 -14.50 0.56 12.38
C ARG A 49 -13.20 1.16 12.88
N SER A 50 -12.91 1.00 14.18
CA SER A 50 -11.68 1.52 14.80
C SER A 50 -10.42 0.95 14.12
N GLU A 51 -10.35 -0.36 13.95
CA GLU A 51 -9.26 -1.04 13.27
C GLU A 51 -9.09 -0.57 11.82
N THR A 52 -10.19 -0.41 11.09
CA THR A 52 -10.16 0.07 9.70
C THR A 52 -9.61 1.49 9.64
N VAL A 53 -10.10 2.38 10.50
CA VAL A 53 -9.64 3.78 10.55
C VAL A 53 -8.17 3.84 10.94
N LEU A 54 -7.73 3.10 11.96
CA LEU A 54 -6.33 3.08 12.39
C LEU A 54 -5.39 2.57 11.30
N VAL A 55 -5.75 1.48 10.63
CA VAL A 55 -4.96 0.95 9.49
C VAL A 55 -4.85 2.01 8.39
N LEU A 56 -5.96 2.64 7.99
CA LEU A 56 -5.94 3.67 6.96
C LEU A 56 -5.16 4.92 7.38
N ALA A 57 -5.32 5.38 8.63
CA ALA A 57 -4.63 6.55 9.16
C ALA A 57 -3.11 6.35 9.27
N LEU A 58 -2.65 5.12 9.53
CA LEU A 58 -1.23 4.78 9.54
C LEU A 58 -0.64 4.50 8.14
N SER A 59 -1.48 4.46 7.09
CA SER A 59 -1.08 4.05 5.74
C SER A 59 -1.66 4.96 4.65
N LEU A 60 -2.45 4.38 3.74
CA LEU A 60 -2.89 5.01 2.50
C LEU A 60 -3.94 6.10 2.70
N GLY A 61 -4.61 6.13 3.86
CA GLY A 61 -5.42 7.29 4.27
C GLY A 61 -4.56 8.52 4.55
N ALA A 62 -3.45 8.37 5.28
CA ALA A 62 -2.49 9.45 5.47
C ALA A 62 -1.80 9.82 4.15
N SER A 63 -1.47 8.85 3.30
CA SER A 63 -0.95 9.13 1.94
C SER A 63 -1.96 9.92 1.10
N GLY A 64 -3.26 9.64 1.21
CA GLY A 64 -4.34 10.40 0.57
C GLY A 64 -4.40 11.85 1.01
N VAL A 65 -4.32 12.11 2.32
CA VAL A 65 -4.25 13.48 2.85
C VAL A 65 -2.99 14.19 2.36
N SER A 66 -1.83 13.54 2.43
CA SER A 66 -0.58 14.11 1.93
C SER A 66 -0.65 14.40 0.43
N ALA A 67 -1.25 13.51 -0.36
CA ALA A 67 -1.40 13.69 -1.80
C ALA A 67 -2.29 14.88 -2.15
N LEU A 68 -3.37 15.09 -1.40
CA LEU A 68 -4.23 16.26 -1.53
C LEU A 68 -3.47 17.56 -1.21
N ILE A 69 -2.71 17.58 -0.11
CA ILE A 69 -1.88 18.73 0.27
C ILE A 69 -0.86 19.04 -0.84
N SER A 70 -0.15 18.03 -1.34
CA SER A 70 0.83 18.20 -2.43
C SER A 70 0.18 18.69 -3.72
N PHE A 71 -1.02 18.20 -4.05
CA PHE A 71 -1.76 18.64 -5.24
C PHE A 71 -2.22 20.09 -5.13
N VAL A 72 -2.80 20.49 -3.99
CA VAL A 72 -3.19 21.88 -3.72
C VAL A 72 -1.97 22.80 -3.75
N GLY A 73 -0.85 22.38 -3.15
CA GLY A 73 0.41 23.14 -3.22
C GLY A 73 0.93 23.31 -4.66
N SER A 74 0.73 22.30 -5.51
CA SER A 74 1.09 22.38 -6.93
C SER A 74 0.18 23.32 -7.72
N LEU A 75 -1.12 23.39 -7.36
CA LEU A 75 -2.10 24.30 -7.95
C LEU A 75 -1.84 25.77 -7.60
N THR A 76 -1.34 26.04 -6.39
CA THR A 76 -1.16 27.42 -5.89
C THR A 76 0.24 27.99 -6.18
N LYS A 77 1.19 27.16 -6.64
CA LYS A 77 2.55 27.60 -6.96
C LYS A 77 2.62 28.34 -8.31
N PRO A 78 3.42 29.42 -8.44
CA PRO A 78 3.66 30.08 -9.72
C PRO A 78 4.19 29.09 -10.79
N GLY A 79 3.62 29.15 -12.01
CA GLY A 79 3.86 28.18 -13.11
C GLY A 79 2.72 27.16 -13.28
N GLY A 80 1.92 26.92 -12.24
CA GLY A 80 0.77 26.00 -12.29
C GLY A 80 1.15 24.54 -12.52
N LEU A 81 0.14 23.69 -12.80
CA LEU A 81 0.29 22.23 -12.91
C LEU A 81 1.19 21.76 -14.07
N LYS A 82 1.29 22.55 -15.15
CA LYS A 82 2.02 22.15 -16.36
C LYS A 82 3.53 22.09 -16.18
N ASP A 83 4.04 22.78 -15.16
CA ASP A 83 5.48 22.90 -14.88
C ASP A 83 5.91 22.04 -13.69
N GLN A 84 5.00 21.24 -13.11
CA GLN A 84 5.33 20.35 -11.99
C GLN A 84 5.48 18.91 -12.46
N ALA A 85 6.56 18.27 -12.02
CA ALA A 85 6.77 16.84 -12.17
C ALA A 85 6.66 16.15 -10.81
N ALA A 86 5.85 15.10 -10.73
CA ALA A 86 5.85 14.21 -9.58
C ALA A 86 7.01 13.22 -9.74
N THR A 87 8.01 13.33 -8.86
CA THR A 87 9.16 12.42 -8.84
C THR A 87 8.94 11.31 -7.84
N LEU A 88 8.99 10.07 -8.34
CA LEU A 88 8.96 8.84 -7.56
C LEU A 88 10.40 8.32 -7.37
N ASN A 89 10.61 7.48 -6.35
CA ASN A 89 11.89 6.81 -6.10
C ASN A 89 13.11 7.75 -6.23
N SER A 90 13.11 8.87 -5.51
CA SER A 90 14.21 9.84 -5.53
C SER A 90 15.26 9.53 -4.46
N SER A 91 16.50 9.97 -4.69
CA SER A 91 17.56 9.89 -3.70
C SER A 91 17.23 10.74 -2.46
N ALA A 92 17.35 10.14 -1.27
CA ALA A 92 17.21 10.82 0.02
C ALA A 92 18.55 11.40 0.51
N ALA A 93 19.67 10.88 0.01
CA ALA A 93 21.01 11.37 0.34
C ALA A 93 21.90 11.45 -0.93
N PRO A 94 21.67 12.44 -1.80
CA PRO A 94 22.47 12.62 -3.02
C PRO A 94 23.98 12.70 -2.71
N GLY A 95 24.79 11.99 -3.51
CA GLY A 95 26.24 11.90 -3.32
C GLY A 95 26.70 10.99 -2.17
N ARG A 96 25.78 10.33 -1.45
CA ARG A 96 26.09 9.43 -0.32
C ARG A 96 25.42 8.05 -0.50
N PRO A 97 25.92 7.19 -1.42
CA PRO A 97 25.19 6.02 -1.89
C PRO A 97 24.77 5.02 -0.79
N TRP A 98 25.62 4.76 0.19
CA TRP A 98 25.29 3.82 1.28
C TRP A 98 24.26 4.38 2.26
N LEU A 99 24.30 5.69 2.53
CA LEU A 99 23.29 6.33 3.36
C LEU A 99 21.94 6.37 2.63
N ASP A 100 21.97 6.65 1.33
CA ASP A 100 20.78 6.64 0.49
C ASP A 100 20.15 5.24 0.48
N LEU A 101 20.95 4.19 0.21
CA LEU A 101 20.48 2.80 0.28
C LEU A 101 19.84 2.47 1.64
N ALA A 102 20.44 2.91 2.75
CA ALA A 102 19.87 2.71 4.08
C ALA A 102 18.49 3.38 4.23
N TRP A 103 18.33 4.61 3.72
CA TRP A 103 17.05 5.32 3.71
C TRP A 103 16.01 4.65 2.81
N GLN A 104 16.41 4.16 1.63
CA GLN A 104 15.51 3.43 0.73
C GLN A 104 14.99 2.15 1.40
N LEU A 105 15.89 1.32 1.95
CA LEU A 105 15.53 0.08 2.62
C LEU A 105 14.69 0.32 3.87
N PHE A 106 15.01 1.36 4.64
CA PHE A 106 14.20 1.78 5.78
C PHE A 106 12.79 2.20 5.35
N GLY A 107 12.67 3.03 4.31
CA GLY A 107 11.37 3.47 3.76
C GLY A 107 10.53 2.29 3.29
N ILE A 108 11.12 1.38 2.51
CA ILE A 108 10.46 0.15 2.03
C ILE A 108 9.99 -0.73 3.20
N THR A 109 10.86 -0.97 4.18
CA THR A 109 10.54 -1.87 5.30
C THR A 109 9.45 -1.27 6.20
N THR A 110 9.54 0.03 6.50
CA THR A 110 8.55 0.71 7.35
C THR A 110 7.19 0.86 6.65
N ALA A 111 7.17 1.02 5.32
CA ALA A 111 5.94 1.01 4.54
C ALA A 111 5.14 -0.30 4.64
N LEU A 112 5.79 -1.42 4.97
CA LEU A 112 5.13 -2.71 5.15
C LEU A 112 4.57 -2.93 6.57
N VAL A 113 4.86 -2.06 7.53
CA VAL A 113 4.36 -2.18 8.91
C VAL A 113 2.82 -2.18 8.98
N PRO A 114 2.09 -1.32 8.24
CA PRO A 114 0.62 -1.41 8.19
C PRO A 114 0.09 -2.74 7.63
N VAL A 115 0.82 -3.37 6.71
CA VAL A 115 0.47 -4.72 6.20
C VAL A 115 0.67 -5.78 7.29
N ALA A 116 1.76 -5.67 8.06
CA ALA A 116 2.00 -6.54 9.22
C ALA A 116 0.91 -6.35 10.30
N LEU A 117 0.45 -5.12 10.52
CA LEU A 117 -0.68 -4.82 11.40
C LEU A 117 -1.97 -5.50 10.90
N VAL A 118 -2.30 -5.37 9.61
CA VAL A 118 -3.44 -6.08 9.02
C VAL A 118 -3.32 -7.60 9.21
N ALA A 119 -2.13 -8.16 8.96
CA ALA A 119 -1.89 -9.58 9.18
C ALA A 119 -2.14 -9.98 10.64
N HIS A 120 -1.64 -9.18 11.60
CA HIS A 120 -1.84 -9.41 13.02
C HIS A 120 -3.33 -9.36 13.42
N LEU A 121 -4.08 -8.37 12.94
CA LEU A 121 -5.52 -8.25 13.19
C LEU A 121 -6.28 -9.46 12.65
N LEU A 122 -5.99 -9.90 11.43
CA LEU A 122 -6.63 -11.08 10.83
C LEU A 122 -6.25 -12.38 11.55
N ILE A 123 -5.03 -12.49 12.07
CA ILE A 123 -4.61 -13.63 12.90
C ILE A 123 -5.37 -13.64 14.23
N ARG A 124 -5.56 -12.47 14.88
CA ARG A 124 -6.38 -12.35 16.09
C ARG A 124 -7.83 -12.78 15.87
N GLU A 125 -8.35 -12.62 14.66
CA GLU A 125 -9.66 -13.12 14.24
C GLU A 125 -9.69 -14.61 13.86
N GLY A 126 -8.55 -15.32 13.94
CA GLY A 126 -8.43 -16.74 13.58
C GLY A 126 -8.35 -17.02 12.07
N THR A 127 -8.28 -15.99 11.23
CA THR A 127 -8.37 -16.14 9.77
C THR A 127 -7.03 -16.03 9.06
N GLY A 128 -6.22 -15.02 9.42
CA GLY A 128 -4.93 -14.71 8.79
C GLY A 128 -5.03 -14.22 7.33
N LEU A 129 -3.89 -13.97 6.70
CA LEU A 129 -3.80 -13.42 5.34
C LEU A 129 -4.40 -14.32 4.24
N ARG A 130 -4.53 -15.63 4.51
CA ARG A 130 -5.25 -16.57 3.63
C ARG A 130 -6.72 -16.17 3.41
N ALA A 131 -7.33 -15.43 4.33
CA ALA A 131 -8.69 -14.93 4.16
C ALA A 131 -8.82 -13.83 3.09
N LEU A 132 -7.70 -13.23 2.69
CA LEU A 132 -7.61 -12.32 1.55
C LEU A 132 -7.12 -13.06 0.29
N GLY A 133 -6.90 -14.37 0.38
CA GLY A 133 -6.22 -15.15 -0.64
C GLY A 133 -4.79 -14.70 -0.91
N PHE A 134 -4.13 -14.14 0.12
CA PHE A 134 -2.70 -13.86 0.13
C PHE A 134 -1.99 -14.99 0.88
N ASP A 135 -1.71 -16.06 0.13
CA ASP A 135 -1.10 -17.28 0.64
C ASP A 135 -0.17 -17.90 -0.42
N ARG A 136 0.57 -18.96 -0.04
CA ARG A 136 1.52 -19.63 -0.93
C ARG A 136 0.92 -20.78 -1.75
N THR A 137 -0.40 -20.98 -1.75
CA THR A 137 -1.01 -22.18 -2.33
C THR A 137 -1.07 -22.17 -3.87
N ARG A 138 -1.08 -21.00 -4.52
CA ARG A 138 -1.29 -20.86 -5.97
C ARG A 138 -0.36 -19.85 -6.65
N GLN A 139 0.88 -19.71 -6.15
CA GLN A 139 1.81 -18.66 -6.57
C GLN A 139 2.02 -18.59 -8.09
N GLY A 140 2.23 -19.73 -8.77
CA GLY A 140 2.41 -19.75 -10.22
C GLY A 140 1.18 -19.26 -11.00
N GLN A 141 -0.02 -19.65 -10.58
CA GLN A 141 -1.27 -19.18 -11.19
C GLN A 141 -1.51 -17.70 -10.90
N ASP A 142 -1.19 -17.26 -9.69
CA ASP A 142 -1.33 -15.87 -9.27
C ASP A 142 -0.40 -14.97 -10.12
N VAL A 143 0.86 -15.35 -10.29
CA VAL A 143 1.81 -14.63 -11.17
C VAL A 143 1.35 -14.65 -12.63
N ALA A 144 0.92 -15.80 -13.17
CA ALA A 144 0.48 -15.89 -14.57
C ALA A 144 -0.74 -15.01 -14.85
N ARG A 145 -1.76 -15.04 -13.98
CA ARG A 145 -2.93 -14.16 -14.08
C ARG A 145 -2.55 -12.70 -13.93
N GLY A 146 -1.68 -12.40 -12.97
CA GLY A 146 -1.17 -11.06 -12.76
C GLY A 146 -0.45 -10.51 -13.99
N ALA A 147 0.36 -11.32 -14.64
CA ALA A 147 1.07 -10.96 -15.87
C ALA A 147 0.11 -10.64 -17.03
N VAL A 148 -0.96 -11.43 -17.22
CA VAL A 148 -1.98 -11.15 -18.24
C VAL A 148 -2.71 -9.83 -17.95
N VAL A 149 -3.09 -9.60 -16.69
CA VAL A 149 -3.74 -8.35 -16.27
C VAL A 149 -2.81 -7.15 -16.47
N ALA A 150 -1.55 -7.27 -16.05
CA ALA A 150 -0.53 -6.25 -16.22
C ALA A 150 -0.26 -5.94 -17.70
N ALA A 151 -0.18 -6.96 -18.55
CA ALA A 151 -0.03 -6.75 -19.99
C ALA A 151 -1.22 -5.99 -20.58
N GLY A 152 -2.45 -6.33 -20.21
CA GLY A 152 -3.65 -5.62 -20.66
C GLY A 152 -3.70 -4.17 -20.20
N ILE A 153 -3.56 -3.94 -18.89
CA ILE A 153 -3.62 -2.59 -18.30
C ILE A 153 -2.43 -1.74 -18.74
N GLY A 154 -1.22 -2.30 -18.75
CA GLY A 154 0.00 -1.62 -19.14
C GLY A 154 -0.02 -1.22 -20.61
N SER A 155 -0.50 -2.10 -21.49
CA SER A 155 -0.66 -1.76 -22.92
C SER A 155 -1.70 -0.67 -23.13
N ALA A 156 -2.85 -0.74 -22.46
CA ALA A 156 -3.87 0.30 -22.53
C ALA A 156 -3.35 1.65 -22.00
N GLY A 157 -2.62 1.64 -20.88
CA GLY A 157 -1.99 2.82 -20.30
C GLY A 157 -0.95 3.45 -21.22
N LEU A 158 -0.08 2.64 -21.82
CA LEU A 158 0.92 3.11 -22.78
C LEU A 158 0.25 3.69 -24.04
N ALA A 159 -0.77 3.03 -24.58
CA ALA A 159 -1.51 3.55 -25.73
C ALA A 159 -2.17 4.91 -25.40
N PHE A 160 -2.82 5.02 -24.24
CA PHE A 160 -3.41 6.28 -23.77
C PHE A 160 -2.35 7.38 -23.61
N TYR A 161 -1.20 7.07 -23.00
CA TYR A 161 -0.07 8.00 -22.87
C TYR A 161 0.39 8.53 -24.23
N LEU A 162 0.58 7.65 -25.21
CA LEU A 162 1.02 8.03 -26.56
C LEU A 162 -0.01 8.92 -27.27
N VAL A 163 -1.31 8.63 -27.12
CA VAL A 163 -2.39 9.46 -27.67
C VAL A 163 -2.43 10.84 -26.99
N ALA A 164 -2.37 10.89 -25.66
CA ALA A 164 -2.40 12.15 -24.92
C ALA A 164 -1.18 13.03 -25.28
N ARG A 165 -0.01 12.41 -25.40
CA ARG A 165 1.22 13.08 -25.87
C ARG A 165 1.08 13.61 -27.30
N ALA A 166 0.56 12.79 -28.22
CA ALA A 166 0.31 13.22 -29.60
C ALA A 166 -0.72 14.36 -29.69
N ALA A 167 -1.67 14.43 -28.75
CA ALA A 167 -2.63 15.52 -28.61
C ALA A 167 -2.06 16.77 -27.90
N GLY A 168 -0.78 16.77 -27.51
CA GLY A 168 -0.09 17.92 -26.91
C GLY A 168 -0.32 18.11 -25.41
N PHE A 169 -0.83 17.10 -24.69
CA PHE A 169 -0.91 17.15 -23.23
C PHE A 169 0.46 16.90 -22.60
N ASN A 170 0.86 17.76 -21.65
CA ASN A 170 2.07 17.56 -20.85
C ASN A 170 1.76 16.61 -19.67
N LEU A 171 2.32 15.41 -19.71
CA LEU A 171 2.12 14.36 -18.70
C LEU A 171 3.49 13.93 -18.14
N THR A 172 4.18 14.83 -17.47
CA THR A 172 5.53 14.54 -16.94
C THR A 172 5.43 13.98 -15.52
N VAL A 173 5.23 12.68 -15.41
CA VAL A 173 5.50 11.93 -14.19
C VAL A 173 6.89 11.32 -14.35
N VAL A 174 7.77 11.52 -13.38
CA VAL A 174 9.13 10.96 -13.38
C VAL A 174 9.10 9.70 -12.49
N PRO A 175 9.04 8.48 -13.05
CA PRO A 175 8.81 7.26 -12.27
C PRO A 175 9.98 6.86 -11.37
N GLU A 176 11.19 7.32 -11.70
CA GLU A 176 12.36 7.16 -10.85
C GLU A 176 13.42 8.24 -11.14
N SER A 177 14.20 8.61 -10.12
CA SER A 177 15.33 9.52 -10.26
C SER A 177 16.53 9.10 -9.38
N LEU A 178 16.75 7.79 -9.22
CA LEU A 178 17.89 7.27 -8.46
C LEU A 178 19.19 7.46 -9.25
N PRO A 179 20.32 7.73 -8.57
CA PRO A 179 21.63 7.85 -9.20
C PRO A 179 22.03 6.53 -9.88
N ASP A 180 22.98 6.59 -10.81
CA ASP A 180 23.51 5.38 -11.46
C ASP A 180 24.41 4.61 -10.48
N VAL A 181 23.82 3.65 -9.78
CA VAL A 181 24.45 2.82 -8.75
C VAL A 181 23.95 1.39 -8.89
N TRP A 182 24.78 0.41 -8.53
CA TRP A 182 24.47 -1.02 -8.75
C TRP A 182 23.16 -1.47 -8.07
N TRP A 183 22.78 -0.85 -6.94
CA TRP A 183 21.57 -1.18 -6.18
C TRP A 183 20.31 -0.48 -6.70
N LYS A 184 20.41 0.39 -7.71
CA LYS A 184 19.26 1.11 -8.30
C LYS A 184 18.14 0.16 -8.70
N PHE A 185 18.42 -0.80 -9.59
CA PHE A 185 17.40 -1.74 -10.06
C PHE A 185 16.85 -2.65 -8.96
N PRO A 186 17.69 -3.25 -8.07
CA PRO A 186 17.18 -3.96 -6.90
C PRO A 186 16.21 -3.14 -6.05
N VAL A 187 16.54 -1.87 -5.75
CA VAL A 187 15.68 -0.99 -4.94
C VAL A 187 14.38 -0.65 -5.68
N LEU A 188 14.42 -0.37 -6.99
CA LEU A 188 13.21 -0.10 -7.77
C LEU A 188 12.26 -1.30 -7.80
N ILE A 189 12.80 -2.52 -7.93
CA ILE A 189 12.00 -3.75 -7.89
C ILE A 189 11.40 -3.96 -6.49
N LEU A 190 12.19 -3.74 -5.43
CA LEU A 190 11.69 -3.85 -4.05
C LEU A 190 10.61 -2.80 -3.74
N SER A 191 10.78 -1.56 -4.21
CA SER A 191 9.79 -0.48 -4.09
C SER A 191 8.48 -0.85 -4.79
N ALA A 192 8.54 -1.35 -6.02
CA ALA A 192 7.36 -1.82 -6.76
C ALA A 192 6.63 -2.97 -6.05
N LEU A 193 7.37 -3.96 -5.55
CA LEU A 193 6.81 -5.07 -4.77
C LEU A 193 6.16 -4.56 -3.48
N GLN A 194 6.81 -3.62 -2.79
CA GLN A 194 6.28 -3.02 -1.57
C GLN A 194 4.99 -2.27 -1.82
N ASN A 195 4.90 -1.43 -2.86
CA ASN A 195 3.68 -0.69 -3.20
C ASN A 195 2.55 -1.67 -3.52
N ALA A 196 2.82 -2.65 -4.38
CA ALA A 196 1.85 -3.67 -4.72
C ALA A 196 1.31 -4.42 -3.50
N VAL A 197 2.19 -4.86 -2.60
CA VAL A 197 1.75 -5.56 -1.38
C VAL A 197 0.95 -4.62 -0.47
N LEU A 198 1.44 -3.40 -0.24
CA LEU A 198 0.77 -2.42 0.62
C LEU A 198 -0.64 -2.11 0.12
N GLU A 199 -0.76 -1.74 -1.15
CA GLU A 199 -2.00 -1.28 -1.73
C GLU A 199 -3.00 -2.42 -1.91
N GLU A 200 -2.60 -3.56 -2.47
CA GLU A 200 -3.55 -4.63 -2.73
C GLU A 200 -4.02 -5.33 -1.46
N VAL A 201 -3.13 -5.50 -0.46
CA VAL A 201 -3.53 -6.11 0.81
C VAL A 201 -4.43 -5.17 1.60
N ILE A 202 -4.16 -3.86 1.64
CA ILE A 202 -4.96 -2.92 2.43
C ILE A 202 -6.23 -2.48 1.70
N VAL A 203 -6.12 -1.96 0.48
CA VAL A 203 -7.21 -1.27 -0.23
C VAL A 203 -8.20 -2.24 -0.84
N VAL A 204 -7.71 -3.38 -1.34
CA VAL A 204 -8.56 -4.39 -1.99
C VAL A 204 -8.89 -5.52 -1.02
N GLY A 205 -7.89 -6.15 -0.40
CA GLY A 205 -8.13 -7.27 0.52
C GLY A 205 -8.86 -6.84 1.80
N TYR A 206 -8.14 -6.12 2.66
CA TYR A 206 -8.57 -5.79 4.01
C TYR A 206 -9.76 -4.83 4.04
N LEU A 207 -9.72 -3.73 3.29
CA LEU A 207 -10.78 -2.73 3.29
C LEU A 207 -12.11 -3.31 2.78
N LEU A 208 -12.12 -4.04 1.66
CA LEU A 208 -13.36 -4.65 1.17
C LEU A 208 -13.93 -5.66 2.18
N ARG A 209 -13.07 -6.46 2.81
CA ARG A 209 -13.48 -7.39 3.87
C ARG A 209 -14.13 -6.62 5.02
N ARG A 210 -13.50 -5.57 5.52
CA ARG A 210 -14.00 -4.76 6.64
C ARG A 210 -15.30 -4.04 6.29
N LEU A 211 -15.39 -3.41 5.13
CA LEU A 211 -16.62 -2.77 4.67
C LEU A 211 -17.78 -3.77 4.55
N GLY A 212 -17.51 -4.98 4.04
CA GLY A 212 -18.49 -6.07 4.00
C GLY A 212 -18.95 -6.50 5.39
N GLN A 213 -18.04 -6.66 6.34
CA GLN A 213 -18.39 -6.97 7.74
C GLN A 213 -19.17 -5.83 8.42
N LEU A 214 -18.98 -4.58 7.98
CA LEU A 214 -19.73 -3.41 8.42
C LEU A 214 -21.08 -3.24 7.70
N GLY A 215 -21.46 -4.17 6.83
CA GLY A 215 -22.75 -4.17 6.13
C GLY A 215 -22.83 -3.28 4.90
N TRP A 216 -21.68 -2.82 4.36
CA TRP A 216 -21.68 -2.04 3.13
C TRP A 216 -22.08 -2.91 1.93
N THR A 217 -22.84 -2.32 1.01
CA THR A 217 -23.17 -3.01 -0.24
C THR A 217 -21.91 -3.24 -1.09
N PRO A 218 -21.90 -4.27 -1.95
CA PRO A 218 -20.79 -4.49 -2.87
C PRO A 218 -20.49 -3.26 -3.74
N MET A 219 -21.51 -2.53 -4.19
CA MET A 219 -21.25 -1.33 -5.00
C MET A 219 -20.60 -0.22 -4.18
N ALA A 220 -21.08 0.04 -2.96
CA ALA A 220 -20.50 1.06 -2.08
C ALA A 220 -19.04 0.74 -1.72
N ALA A 221 -18.74 -0.53 -1.41
CA ALA A 221 -17.37 -0.94 -1.11
C ALA A 221 -16.43 -0.82 -2.32
N LEU A 222 -16.92 -1.08 -3.54
CA LEU A 222 -16.15 -0.90 -4.78
C LEU A 222 -15.82 0.57 -5.00
N VAL A 223 -16.82 1.45 -4.88
CA VAL A 223 -16.62 2.90 -5.05
C VAL A 223 -15.65 3.42 -3.99
N ALA A 224 -15.85 3.08 -2.71
CA ALA A 224 -14.99 3.52 -1.62
C ALA A 224 -13.52 3.08 -1.81
N SER A 225 -13.29 1.81 -2.15
CA SER A 225 -11.95 1.27 -2.42
C SER A 225 -11.29 1.95 -3.63
N SER A 226 -12.04 2.16 -4.71
CA SER A 226 -11.52 2.78 -5.94
C SER A 226 -11.20 4.28 -5.75
N VAL A 227 -12.06 5.02 -5.04
CA VAL A 227 -11.85 6.43 -4.71
C VAL A 227 -10.67 6.59 -3.74
N LEU A 228 -10.56 5.71 -2.73
CA LEU A 228 -9.40 5.69 -1.85
C LEU A 228 -8.11 5.46 -2.66
N ARG A 229 -8.13 4.53 -3.61
CA ARG A 229 -6.99 4.32 -4.52
C ARG A 229 -6.62 5.59 -5.26
N GLY A 230 -7.58 6.20 -5.95
CA GLY A 230 -7.32 7.46 -6.65
C GLY A 230 -6.74 8.54 -5.74
N SER A 231 -7.27 8.69 -4.52
CA SER A 231 -6.94 9.81 -3.64
C SER A 231 -5.46 9.88 -3.24
N TYR A 232 -4.83 8.74 -2.92
CA TYR A 232 -3.40 8.73 -2.60
C TYR A 232 -2.49 8.85 -3.83
N HIS A 233 -3.04 8.86 -5.04
CA HIS A 233 -2.32 9.20 -6.28
C HIS A 233 -2.60 10.62 -6.80
N LEU A 234 -3.39 11.43 -6.08
CA LEU A 234 -3.77 12.77 -6.53
C LEU A 234 -2.56 13.70 -6.73
N TYR A 235 -1.45 13.47 -6.03
CA TYR A 235 -0.20 14.21 -6.21
C TYR A 235 0.41 14.05 -7.61
N GLN A 236 0.03 13.01 -8.36
CA GLN A 236 0.41 12.80 -9.76
C GLN A 236 -0.47 13.62 -10.74
N GLY A 237 -1.45 14.36 -10.21
CA GLY A 237 -2.44 15.10 -10.97
C GLY A 237 -3.73 14.33 -11.25
N ILE A 238 -4.67 14.98 -11.95
CA ILE A 238 -6.01 14.44 -12.22
C ILE A 238 -5.94 13.14 -13.04
N GLY A 239 -4.99 13.05 -13.99
CA GLY A 239 -4.77 11.83 -14.77
C GLY A 239 -4.37 10.63 -13.91
N GLY A 240 -3.44 10.84 -12.97
CA GLY A 240 -3.03 9.81 -12.01
C GLY A 240 -4.17 9.41 -11.08
N PHE A 241 -4.96 10.36 -10.59
CA PHE A 241 -6.16 10.10 -9.79
C PHE A 241 -7.17 9.21 -10.54
N ILE A 242 -7.59 9.61 -11.74
CA ILE A 242 -8.60 8.88 -12.52
C ILE A 242 -8.07 7.51 -12.98
N GLY A 243 -6.83 7.44 -13.48
CA GLY A 243 -6.22 6.18 -13.90
C GLY A 243 -6.19 5.14 -12.78
N ASN A 244 -5.84 5.57 -11.57
CA ASN A 244 -5.81 4.70 -10.41
C ASN A 244 -7.21 4.35 -9.87
N MET A 245 -8.20 5.23 -9.99
CA MET A 245 -9.60 4.85 -9.73
C MET A 245 -10.06 3.74 -10.67
N VAL A 246 -9.77 3.86 -11.98
CA VAL A 246 -10.15 2.85 -12.98
C VAL A 246 -9.45 1.51 -12.70
N MET A 247 -8.15 1.53 -12.41
CA MET A 247 -7.43 0.33 -11.99
C MET A 247 -8.05 -0.28 -10.73
N GLY A 248 -8.42 0.55 -9.74
CA GLY A 248 -9.10 0.13 -8.52
C GLY A 248 -10.41 -0.60 -8.80
N VAL A 249 -11.25 -0.08 -9.71
CA VAL A 249 -12.48 -0.76 -10.13
C VAL A 249 -12.18 -2.14 -10.71
N VAL A 250 -11.23 -2.22 -11.65
CA VAL A 250 -10.84 -3.49 -12.28
C VAL A 250 -10.35 -4.49 -11.23
N PHE A 251 -9.51 -4.04 -10.32
CA PHE A 251 -8.92 -4.89 -9.28
C PHE A 251 -9.95 -5.36 -8.25
N VAL A 252 -10.90 -4.52 -7.85
CA VAL A 252 -12.02 -4.94 -6.99
C VAL A 252 -12.87 -6.01 -7.69
N LEU A 253 -13.14 -5.86 -8.98
CA LEU A 253 -13.92 -6.84 -9.76
C LEU A 253 -13.17 -8.18 -9.89
N LEU A 254 -11.88 -8.12 -10.19
CA LEU A 254 -11.03 -9.33 -10.27
C LEU A 254 -10.86 -9.99 -8.90
N TYR A 255 -10.70 -9.21 -7.83
CA TYR A 255 -10.69 -9.72 -6.46
C TYR A 255 -12.00 -10.44 -6.14
N ARG A 256 -13.15 -9.87 -6.51
CA ARG A 256 -14.44 -10.54 -6.31
C ARG A 256 -14.56 -11.84 -7.08
N ARG A 257 -14.00 -11.89 -8.30
CA ARG A 257 -14.03 -13.06 -9.16
C ARG A 257 -13.12 -14.19 -8.67
N TRP A 258 -11.97 -13.86 -8.10
CA TRP A 258 -10.94 -14.83 -7.69
C TRP A 258 -10.89 -15.07 -6.19
N GLN A 259 -11.40 -14.14 -5.38
CA GLN A 259 -11.28 -14.08 -3.91
C GLN A 259 -9.82 -14.18 -3.44
N ARG A 260 -8.91 -13.57 -4.21
CA ARG A 260 -7.46 -13.62 -3.96
C ARG A 260 -6.80 -12.32 -4.38
N VAL A 261 -6.00 -11.73 -3.48
CA VAL A 261 -5.16 -10.56 -3.78
C VAL A 261 -3.85 -10.95 -4.48
N GLY A 262 -3.39 -12.21 -4.39
CA GLY A 262 -2.14 -12.68 -5.00
C GLY A 262 -1.96 -12.28 -6.47
N PRO A 263 -2.92 -12.53 -7.37
CA PRO A 263 -2.84 -12.11 -8.76
C PRO A 263 -2.75 -10.58 -8.94
N LEU A 264 -3.40 -9.82 -8.07
CA LEU A 264 -3.45 -8.37 -8.13
C LEU A 264 -2.11 -7.76 -7.68
N VAL A 265 -1.51 -8.33 -6.62
CA VAL A 265 -0.16 -7.96 -6.17
C VAL A 265 0.84 -8.21 -7.31
N ALA A 266 0.75 -9.35 -7.99
CA ALA A 266 1.61 -9.64 -9.13
C ALA A 266 1.37 -8.67 -10.29
N ALA A 267 0.11 -8.38 -10.63
CA ALA A 267 -0.21 -7.43 -11.70
C ALA A 267 0.34 -6.03 -11.40
N HIS A 268 0.08 -5.51 -10.20
CA HIS A 268 0.54 -4.21 -9.76
C HIS A 268 2.06 -4.14 -9.77
N ALA A 269 2.75 -5.12 -9.15
CA ALA A 269 4.20 -5.14 -9.11
C ALA A 269 4.82 -5.13 -10.52
N LEU A 270 4.24 -5.88 -11.47
CA LEU A 270 4.73 -5.90 -12.86
C LEU A 270 4.52 -4.56 -13.57
N LEU A 271 3.40 -3.87 -13.32
CA LEU A 271 3.15 -2.52 -13.84
C LEU A 271 4.16 -1.52 -13.28
N ASP A 272 4.38 -1.53 -11.97
CA ASP A 272 5.33 -0.64 -11.30
C ASP A 272 6.78 -0.92 -11.70
N ILE A 273 7.19 -2.20 -11.78
CA ILE A 273 8.52 -2.59 -12.29
C ILE A 273 8.67 -2.09 -13.73
N GLY A 274 7.67 -2.30 -14.58
CA GLY A 274 7.68 -1.82 -15.95
C GLY A 274 7.83 -0.30 -16.04
N ALA A 275 7.13 0.44 -15.19
CA ALA A 275 7.23 1.90 -15.12
C ALA A 275 8.60 2.36 -14.59
N PHE A 276 9.08 1.83 -13.47
CA PHE A 276 10.30 2.27 -12.81
C PHE A 276 11.54 1.82 -13.58
N VAL A 277 11.69 0.52 -13.81
CA VAL A 277 12.86 -0.05 -14.50
C VAL A 277 12.82 0.28 -15.99
N GLY A 278 11.64 0.24 -16.63
CA GLY A 278 11.50 0.60 -18.03
C GLY A 278 11.87 2.07 -18.29
N TYR A 279 11.42 2.99 -17.42
CA TYR A 279 11.84 4.38 -17.50
C TYR A 279 13.35 4.52 -17.30
N ALA A 280 13.92 3.91 -16.26
CA ALA A 280 15.37 3.95 -16.00
C ALA A 280 16.22 3.48 -17.20
N LEU A 281 15.74 2.49 -17.95
CA LEU A 281 16.46 1.93 -19.09
C LEU A 281 16.29 2.73 -20.39
N LEU A 282 15.13 3.38 -20.59
CA LEU A 282 14.72 3.98 -21.85
C LEU A 282 14.76 5.51 -21.86
N ALA A 283 14.66 6.17 -20.70
CA ALA A 283 14.74 7.62 -20.59
C ALA A 283 16.05 8.14 -21.21
N GLY A 284 15.96 9.16 -22.05
CA GLY A 284 17.09 9.71 -22.81
C GLY A 284 17.57 8.86 -24.00
N LYS A 285 16.99 7.67 -24.23
CA LYS A 285 17.31 6.79 -25.37
C LYS A 285 16.20 6.71 -26.41
N VAL A 286 14.97 7.06 -26.04
CA VAL A 286 13.82 7.07 -26.95
C VAL A 286 13.19 8.45 -27.00
N GLY A 287 12.84 8.92 -28.20
CA GLY A 287 12.28 10.26 -28.42
C GLY A 287 10.84 10.44 -27.91
N TRP A 288 10.25 9.42 -27.28
CA TRP A 288 8.87 9.46 -26.80
C TRP A 288 8.69 9.51 -25.29
N LEU A 289 9.73 9.24 -24.51
CA LEU A 289 9.70 9.43 -23.06
C LEU A 289 10.12 10.86 -22.71
N PRO A 290 9.46 11.51 -21.74
CA PRO A 290 9.86 12.82 -21.29
C PRO A 290 11.06 12.66 -20.36
N THR A 291 12.12 13.42 -20.63
CA THR A 291 13.23 13.60 -19.70
C THR A 291 13.21 15.05 -19.22
N PRO A 292 13.12 15.31 -17.90
CA PRO A 292 13.28 16.65 -17.37
C PRO A 292 14.69 17.20 -17.60
#